data_AF-A0A814PMK9-F1
#
_entry.id   AF-A0A814PMK9-F1
#
_cell.length_a   1.000
_cell.length_b   1.000
_cell.length_c   1.000
_cell.angle_alpha   90.00
_cell.angle_beta   90.00
_cell.angle_gamma   90.00
#
_symmetry.space_group_name_H-M   'P 1'
#
loop_
_entity.id
_entity.type
_entity.pdbx_description
1 polymer ?
#
loop_
_entity_poly.entity_id
_entity_poly.type
_entity_poly.pdbx_seq_one_letter_code
_entity_poly.pdbx_strand_id
1 'polypeptide(L)'
;MKGHQKWDWSVLNSLLIEQFLDENRSQLTHYGILQLNQTMRDNQLAVFFRNNHFSTIWKNQNQLLVLVSDQGYLDHKSIVFETLTDIDNDSLFTDGYGRIWRKPEPVDSSRDRDLAIAIHNEEERLFHEAQLQQQQQQQQEQEQEQSLVNSSQPSGSSLRQSKKSKNKSKRSSEDGDDKESCNLL
;
A
#
# COMPACT_ATOMS: atom_id res chain seq x y z
N MET A 1 19.24 -76.46 22.88
CA MET A 1 18.52 -76.00 21.67
C MET A 1 18.37 -74.48 21.78
N LYS A 2 19.26 -73.70 21.16
CA LYS A 2 19.11 -72.24 21.10
C LYS A 2 18.57 -71.90 19.71
N GLY A 3 17.31 -71.47 19.65
CA GLY A 3 16.72 -70.96 18.42
C GLY A 3 17.44 -69.68 18.02
N HIS A 4 18.16 -69.71 16.90
CA HIS A 4 18.66 -68.50 16.28
C HIS A 4 17.47 -67.74 15.71
N GLN A 5 17.05 -66.66 16.39
CA GLN A 5 16.20 -65.65 15.76
C GLN A 5 16.99 -65.02 14.62
N LYS A 6 16.57 -65.31 13.39
CA LYS A 6 17.08 -64.70 12.18
C LYS A 6 16.29 -63.41 11.98
N TRP A 7 16.92 -62.27 12.27
CA TRP A 7 16.33 -60.97 12.00
C TRP A 7 16.10 -60.80 10.50
N ASP A 8 14.89 -60.43 10.11
CA ASP A 8 14.61 -60.04 8.74
C ASP A 8 15.06 -58.59 8.53
N TRP A 9 16.31 -58.44 8.08
CA TRP A 9 16.91 -57.16 7.75
C TRP A 9 16.11 -56.38 6.69
N SER A 10 15.33 -57.06 5.86
CA SER A 10 14.50 -56.44 4.82
C SER A 10 13.37 -55.64 5.45
N VAL A 11 12.71 -56.18 6.47
CA VAL A 11 11.62 -55.51 7.19
C VAL A 11 12.15 -54.30 7.95
N LEU A 12 13.28 -54.45 8.64
CA LEU A 12 13.91 -53.34 9.37
C LEU A 12 14.32 -52.21 8.41
N ASN A 13 14.95 -52.54 7.29
CA ASN A 13 15.35 -51.54 6.29
C ASN A 13 14.14 -50.83 5.68
N SER A 14 13.04 -51.53 5.40
CA SER A 14 11.82 -50.92 4.88
C SER A 14 11.28 -49.86 5.83
N LEU A 15 11.17 -50.19 7.12
CA LEU A 15 10.69 -49.27 8.14
C LEU A 15 11.61 -48.04 8.28
N LEU A 16 12.93 -48.24 8.24
CA LEU A 16 13.89 -47.14 8.30
C LEU A 16 13.81 -46.22 7.08
N ILE A 17 13.63 -46.78 5.88
CA ILE A 17 13.48 -46.02 4.64
C ILE A 17 12.17 -45.24 4.66
N GLU A 18 11.06 -45.87 5.07
CA GLU A 18 9.77 -45.20 5.19
C GLU A 18 9.84 -44.02 6.16
N GLN A 19 10.41 -44.24 7.35
CA GLN A 19 10.60 -43.19 8.34
C GLN A 19 11.45 -42.04 7.77
N PHE A 20 12.58 -42.36 7.11
CA PHE A 20 13.43 -41.33 6.51
C PHE A 20 12.69 -40.50 5.45
N LEU A 21 11.91 -41.15 4.59
CA LEU A 21 11.14 -40.45 3.56
C LEU A 21 10.01 -39.60 4.16
N ASP A 22 9.37 -40.08 5.23
CA ASP A 22 8.33 -39.35 5.94
C ASP A 22 8.87 -38.13 6.71
N GLU A 23 10.06 -38.23 7.28
CA GLU A 23 10.75 -37.10 7.91
C GLU A 23 11.27 -36.08 6.89
N ASN A 24 11.56 -36.51 5.66
CA ASN A 24 12.21 -35.68 4.62
C ASN A 24 11.34 -35.51 3.36
N ARG A 25 10.03 -35.35 3.53
CA ARG A 25 9.07 -35.19 2.42
C ARG A 25 9.36 -34.01 1.50
N SER A 26 10.07 -32.99 1.99
CA SER A 26 10.49 -31.82 1.22
C SER A 26 11.67 -32.08 0.26
N GLN A 27 12.17 -33.32 0.21
CA GLN A 27 13.30 -33.78 -0.60
C GLN A 27 14.59 -32.98 -0.36
N LEU A 28 14.68 -32.26 0.76
CA LEU A 28 15.82 -31.47 1.15
C LEU A 28 16.05 -31.64 2.64
N THR A 29 17.31 -31.83 3.03
CA THR A 29 17.71 -31.99 4.43
C THR A 29 18.67 -30.88 4.82
N HIS A 30 18.76 -30.57 6.12
CA HIS A 30 19.71 -29.57 6.63
C HIS A 30 21.15 -29.94 6.26
N TYR A 31 21.48 -31.24 6.38
CA TYR A 31 22.75 -31.78 5.94
C TYR A 31 22.97 -31.56 4.43
N GLY A 32 21.93 -31.76 3.61
CA GLY A 32 21.97 -31.51 2.18
C GLY A 32 22.31 -30.06 1.84
N ILE A 33 21.71 -29.08 2.54
CA ILE A 33 22.01 -27.65 2.37
C ILE A 33 23.47 -27.34 2.71
N LEU A 34 23.96 -27.85 3.85
CA LEU A 34 25.35 -27.68 4.26
C LEU A 34 26.31 -28.26 3.23
N GLN A 35 26.04 -29.47 2.76
CA GLN A 35 26.85 -30.15 1.75
C GLN A 35 26.82 -29.40 0.41
N LEU A 36 25.66 -28.88 0.00
CA LEU A 36 25.53 -28.03 -1.19
C LEU A 36 26.41 -26.78 -1.07
N ASN A 37 26.35 -26.10 0.08
CA ASN A 37 27.15 -24.91 0.33
C ASN A 37 28.65 -25.23 0.28
N GLN A 38 29.09 -26.36 0.85
CA GLN A 38 30.49 -26.78 0.80
C GLN A 38 30.97 -27.21 -0.60
N THR A 39 30.11 -27.89 -1.36
CA THR A 39 30.49 -28.52 -2.63
C THR A 39 30.43 -27.55 -3.80
N MET A 40 29.49 -26.60 -3.79
CA MET A 40 29.42 -25.55 -4.82
C MET A 40 30.56 -24.53 -4.65
N ARG A 41 31.20 -24.20 -5.77
CA ARG A 41 32.17 -23.09 -5.84
C ARG A 41 31.42 -21.77 -5.80
N ASP A 42 32.08 -20.74 -5.26
CA ASP A 42 31.51 -19.39 -5.33
C ASP A 42 31.38 -18.94 -6.80
N ASN A 43 30.33 -18.20 -7.10
CA ASN A 43 29.88 -17.81 -8.44
C ASN A 43 29.50 -18.97 -9.39
N GLN A 44 29.21 -20.15 -8.84
CA GLN A 44 28.77 -21.30 -9.64
C GLN A 44 27.25 -21.32 -9.81
N LEU A 45 26.80 -21.55 -11.05
CA LEU A 45 25.42 -21.91 -11.38
C LEU A 45 25.27 -23.43 -11.49
N ALA A 46 24.12 -23.94 -11.08
CA ALA A 46 23.74 -25.33 -11.24
C ALA A 46 22.22 -25.49 -11.38
N VAL A 47 21.80 -26.69 -11.79
CA VAL A 47 20.41 -27.12 -11.71
C VAL A 47 20.18 -27.74 -10.34
N PHE A 48 19.13 -27.31 -9.65
CA PHE A 48 18.72 -27.79 -8.34
C PHE A 48 17.39 -28.51 -8.43
N PHE A 49 17.36 -29.77 -7.99
CA PHE A 49 16.14 -30.58 -7.95
C PHE A 49 15.62 -30.67 -6.53
N ARG A 50 14.36 -30.28 -6.32
CA ARG A 50 13.66 -30.37 -5.04
C ARG A 50 12.16 -30.43 -5.28
N ASN A 51 11.43 -31.26 -4.53
CA ASN A 51 9.97 -31.38 -4.61
C ASN A 51 9.46 -31.58 -6.04
N ASN A 52 10.13 -32.43 -6.81
CA ASN A 52 9.80 -32.69 -8.22
C ASN A 52 9.89 -31.45 -9.13
N HIS A 53 10.61 -30.40 -8.73
CA HIS A 53 10.83 -29.19 -9.49
C HIS A 53 12.33 -29.01 -9.77
N PHE A 54 12.66 -28.50 -10.96
CA PHE A 54 14.01 -28.07 -11.32
C PHE A 54 14.09 -26.55 -11.25
N SER A 55 14.93 -26.04 -10.35
CA SER A 55 15.22 -24.61 -10.23
C SER A 55 16.67 -24.32 -10.64
N THR A 56 16.95 -23.07 -10.99
CA THR A 56 18.34 -22.61 -11.12
C THR A 56 18.85 -22.21 -9.75
N ILE A 57 19.99 -22.75 -9.33
CA ILE A 57 20.69 -22.35 -8.11
C ILE A 57 22.01 -21.68 -8.45
N TRP A 58 22.35 -20.65 -7.69
CA TRP A 58 23.58 -19.88 -7.80
C TRP A 58 24.22 -19.74 -6.42
N LYS A 59 25.53 -19.95 -6.32
CA LYS A 59 26.28 -19.61 -5.11
C LYS A 59 26.96 -18.26 -5.30
N ASN A 60 26.72 -17.31 -4.41
CA ASN A 60 27.33 -15.96 -4.45
C ASN A 60 27.70 -15.51 -3.05
N GLN A 61 28.94 -15.06 -2.84
CA GLN A 61 29.41 -14.59 -1.53
C GLN A 61 29.08 -15.57 -0.40
N ASN A 62 29.24 -16.86 -0.68
CA ASN A 62 28.94 -17.96 0.24
C ASN A 62 27.45 -18.14 0.62
N GLN A 63 26.53 -17.49 -0.11
CA GLN A 63 25.09 -17.67 -0.02
C GLN A 63 24.59 -18.55 -1.17
N LEU A 64 23.65 -19.45 -0.88
CA LEU A 64 22.92 -20.21 -1.89
C LEU A 64 21.65 -19.44 -2.26
N LEU A 65 21.47 -19.22 -3.55
CA LEU A 65 20.40 -18.40 -4.11
C LEU A 65 19.65 -19.23 -5.16
N VAL A 66 18.34 -19.32 -5.05
CA VAL A 66 17.47 -20.02 -6.02
C VAL A 66 16.74 -18.99 -6.85
N LEU A 67 16.69 -19.17 -8.17
CA LEU A 67 16.06 -18.23 -9.08
C LEU A 67 14.54 -18.25 -8.90
N VAL A 68 13.97 -17.07 -8.64
CA VAL A 68 12.52 -16.87 -8.60
C VAL A 68 12.01 -16.84 -10.04
N SER A 69 11.14 -17.79 -10.38
CA SER A 69 10.61 -17.96 -11.75
C SER A 69 9.08 -17.95 -11.82
N ASP A 70 8.40 -17.79 -10.68
CA ASP A 70 6.94 -17.75 -10.61
C ASP A 70 6.40 -16.45 -11.23
N GLN A 71 5.30 -16.58 -11.97
CA GLN A 71 4.59 -15.47 -12.60
C GLN A 71 4.08 -14.44 -11.59
N GLY A 72 3.89 -14.83 -10.32
CA GLY A 72 3.52 -13.91 -9.24
C GLY A 72 4.50 -12.73 -9.04
N TYR A 73 5.73 -12.82 -9.54
CA TYR A 73 6.76 -11.79 -9.39
C TYR A 73 6.96 -10.92 -10.64
N LEU A 74 6.11 -11.02 -11.66
CA LEU A 74 6.24 -10.25 -12.90
C LEU A 74 6.36 -8.73 -12.68
N ASP A 75 5.60 -8.18 -11.73
CA ASP A 75 5.60 -6.74 -11.41
C ASP A 75 6.76 -6.35 -10.47
N HIS A 76 7.44 -7.34 -9.87
CA HIS A 76 8.51 -7.13 -8.90
C HIS A 76 9.89 -7.37 -9.52
N LYS A 77 10.26 -6.57 -10.53
CA LYS A 77 11.52 -6.71 -11.29
C LYS A 77 12.81 -6.70 -10.45
N SER A 78 12.75 -6.15 -9.24
CA SER A 78 13.88 -6.10 -8.31
C SER A 78 14.07 -7.40 -7.52
N ILE A 79 13.12 -8.33 -7.56
CA ILE A 79 13.20 -9.66 -6.95
C ILE A 79 13.67 -10.62 -8.03
N VAL A 80 14.83 -11.24 -7.82
CA VAL A 80 15.43 -12.16 -8.80
C VAL A 80 15.73 -13.52 -8.18
N PHE A 81 16.27 -13.55 -6.96
CA PHE A 81 16.56 -14.81 -6.27
C PHE A 81 15.99 -14.85 -4.86
N GLU A 82 15.76 -16.04 -4.33
CA GLU A 82 15.45 -16.33 -2.93
C GLU A 82 16.65 -17.02 -2.25
N THR A 83 16.87 -16.78 -0.96
CA THR A 83 17.94 -17.46 -0.21
C THR A 83 17.54 -18.88 0.15
N LEU A 84 18.45 -19.84 -0.08
CA LEU A 84 18.31 -21.22 0.39
C LEU A 84 19.09 -21.40 1.70
N THR A 85 18.48 -20.96 2.80
CA THR A 85 19.03 -21.01 4.17
C THR A 85 18.48 -22.19 4.97
N ASP A 86 17.20 -22.51 4.77
CA ASP A 86 16.48 -23.52 5.55
C ASP A 86 15.53 -24.35 4.66
N ILE A 87 15.02 -25.45 5.20
CA ILE A 87 14.03 -26.32 4.57
C ILE A 87 12.65 -25.67 4.62
N ASP A 88 12.32 -24.98 5.72
CA ASP A 88 10.96 -24.54 6.06
C ASP A 88 10.61 -23.13 5.55
N ASN A 89 11.25 -22.69 4.47
CA ASN A 89 10.91 -21.47 3.72
C ASN A 89 11.11 -20.12 4.44
N ASP A 90 11.93 -20.04 5.51
CA ASP A 90 12.43 -18.75 6.00
C ASP A 90 13.50 -18.20 5.05
N SER A 91 13.04 -17.78 3.88
CA SER A 91 13.85 -17.28 2.77
C SER A 91 13.66 -15.79 2.61
N LEU A 92 14.75 -15.12 2.23
CA LEU A 92 14.74 -13.71 1.90
C LEU A 92 14.88 -13.55 0.39
N PHE A 93 14.15 -12.61 -0.17
CA PHE A 93 14.34 -12.22 -1.57
C PHE A 93 15.58 -11.35 -1.74
N THR A 94 16.19 -11.45 -2.90
CA THR A 94 17.38 -10.71 -3.30
C THR A 94 17.26 -10.18 -4.72
N ASP A 95 18.01 -9.13 -5.00
CA ASP A 95 18.19 -8.62 -6.37
C ASP A 95 19.14 -9.51 -7.19
N GLY A 96 19.35 -9.14 -8.46
CA GLY A 96 20.24 -9.88 -9.37
C GLY A 96 21.72 -9.94 -8.94
N TYR A 97 22.10 -9.21 -7.89
CA TYR A 97 23.46 -9.19 -7.33
C TYR A 97 23.55 -9.94 -6.00
N GLY A 98 22.47 -10.58 -5.54
CA GLY A 98 22.41 -11.27 -4.25
C GLY A 98 22.24 -10.35 -3.04
N ARG A 99 21.87 -9.08 -3.23
CA ARG A 99 21.60 -8.17 -2.11
C ARG A 99 20.17 -8.33 -1.65
N ILE A 100 19.96 -8.40 -0.33
CA ILE A 100 18.61 -8.54 0.25
C ILE A 100 17.69 -7.44 -0.29
N TRP A 101 16.61 -7.88 -0.94
CA TRP A 101 15.55 -7.02 -1.39
C TRP A 101 14.75 -6.55 -0.18
N ARG A 102 14.50 -5.25 -0.12
CA ARG A 102 13.58 -4.65 0.84
C ARG A 102 12.54 -3.88 0.08
N LYS A 103 11.29 -3.97 0.54
CA LYS A 103 10.21 -3.12 0.04
C LYS A 103 10.67 -1.67 0.20
N PRO A 104 10.67 -0.85 -0.88
CA PRO A 104 10.91 0.58 -0.73
C PRO A 104 9.90 1.12 0.27
N GLU A 105 10.39 1.74 1.34
CA GLU A 105 9.52 2.51 2.22
C GLU A 105 8.81 3.56 1.36
N PRO A 106 7.51 3.80 1.57
CA PRO A 106 6.85 4.91 0.91
C PRO A 106 7.66 6.17 1.24
N VAL A 107 8.21 6.79 0.19
CA VAL A 107 8.83 8.11 0.30
C VAL A 107 7.82 8.99 1.03
N ASP A 108 8.28 9.74 2.04
CA ASP A 108 7.43 10.57 2.90
C ASP A 108 6.60 11.55 2.06
N SER A 109 5.45 11.06 1.62
CA SER A 109 4.46 11.77 0.82
C SER A 109 3.72 12.82 1.65
N SER A 110 4.07 12.99 2.93
CA SER A 110 3.59 14.12 3.74
C SER A 110 3.98 15.43 3.10
N ARG A 111 5.20 15.58 2.57
CA ARG A 111 5.62 16.84 1.94
C ARG A 111 4.82 17.17 0.70
N ASP A 112 4.56 16.18 -0.15
CA ASP A 112 3.76 16.37 -1.37
C ASP A 112 2.29 16.64 -1.03
N ARG A 113 1.76 16.00 0.02
CA ARG A 113 0.41 16.24 0.53
C ARG A 113 0.28 17.65 1.13
N ASP A 114 1.24 18.07 1.93
CA ASP A 114 1.26 19.40 2.56
C ASP A 114 1.37 20.50 1.51
N LEU A 115 2.17 20.29 0.47
CA LEU A 115 2.29 21.20 -0.66
C LEU A 115 0.97 21.29 -1.44
N ALA A 116 0.30 20.17 -1.71
CA ALA A 116 -0.99 20.15 -2.38
C ALA A 116 -2.08 20.89 -1.59
N ILE A 117 -2.09 20.71 -0.26
CA ILE A 117 -3.01 21.43 0.64
C ILE A 117 -2.71 22.93 0.64
N ALA A 118 -1.43 23.32 0.66
CA ALA A 118 -1.03 24.73 0.65
C ALA A 118 -1.49 25.44 -0.64
N ILE A 119 -1.28 24.81 -1.79
CA ILE A 119 -1.72 25.33 -3.10
C ILE A 119 -3.24 25.51 -3.14
N HIS A 120 -3.99 24.49 -2.71
CA HIS A 120 -5.46 24.56 -2.71
C HIS A 120 -5.99 25.70 -1.81
N ASN A 121 -5.41 25.87 -0.62
CA ASN A 121 -5.81 26.94 0.28
C ASN A 121 -5.49 28.34 -0.27
N GLU A 122 -4.40 28.47 -1.04
CA GLU A 122 -4.04 29.73 -1.69
C GLU A 122 -5.00 30.06 -2.84
N GLU A 123 -5.37 29.08 -3.66
CA GLU A 123 -6.37 29.24 -4.72
C GLU A 123 -7.73 29.69 -4.17
N GLU A 124 -8.21 29.08 -3.09
CA GLU A 124 -9.47 29.47 -2.42
C GLU A 124 -9.42 30.91 -1.88
N ARG A 125 -8.28 31.33 -1.33
CA ARG A 125 -8.09 32.71 -0.84
C ARG A 125 -8.14 33.70 -1.98
N LEU A 126 -7.42 33.43 -3.08
CA LEU A 126 -7.39 34.31 -4.25
C LEU A 126 -8.77 34.40 -4.90
N PHE A 127 -9.51 33.28 -4.98
CA PHE A 127 -10.87 33.27 -5.50
C PHE A 127 -11.81 34.13 -4.65
N HIS A 128 -11.74 33.99 -3.32
CA HIS A 128 -12.55 34.78 -2.41
C HIS A 128 -12.22 36.29 -2.49
N GLU A 129 -10.93 36.64 -2.57
CA GLU A 129 -10.49 38.03 -2.71
C GLU A 129 -10.98 38.65 -4.02
N ALA A 130 -10.87 37.93 -5.15
CA ALA A 130 -11.38 38.38 -6.44
C ALA A 130 -12.90 38.62 -6.41
N GLN A 131 -13.65 37.77 -5.70
CA GLN A 131 -15.10 37.92 -5.55
C GLN A 131 -15.46 39.19 -4.76
N LEU A 132 -14.75 39.47 -3.67
CA LEU A 132 -14.93 40.70 -2.90
C LEU A 132 -14.61 41.94 -3.71
N GLN A 133 -13.53 41.91 -4.49
CA GLN A 133 -13.14 43.02 -5.35
C GLN A 133 -14.19 43.31 -6.42
N GLN A 134 -14.74 42.27 -7.06
CA GLN A 134 -15.82 42.41 -8.03
C GLN A 134 -17.07 43.02 -7.39
N GLN A 135 -17.43 42.60 -6.17
CA GLN A 135 -18.59 43.14 -5.47
C GLN A 135 -18.41 44.61 -5.08
N GLN A 136 -17.21 45.01 -4.65
CA GLN A 136 -16.89 46.42 -4.38
C GLN A 136 -16.96 47.27 -5.64
N GLN A 137 -16.47 46.76 -6.77
CA GLN A 137 -16.53 47.47 -8.04
C GLN A 137 -17.98 47.70 -8.50
N GLN A 138 -18.83 46.68 -8.40
CA GLN A 138 -20.27 46.82 -8.70
C GLN A 138 -20.98 47.83 -7.78
N GLN A 139 -20.62 47.89 -6.49
CA GLN A 139 -21.18 48.89 -5.57
C GLN A 139 -20.75 50.31 -5.96
N GLN A 140 -19.47 50.52 -6.29
CA GLN A 140 -18.98 51.83 -6.73
C GLN A 140 -19.63 52.27 -8.05
N GLU A 141 -19.84 51.36 -9.00
CA GLU A 141 -20.54 51.64 -10.25
C GLU A 141 -22.00 52.03 -9.99
N GLN A 142 -22.72 51.31 -9.11
CA GLN A 142 -24.08 51.67 -8.72
C GLN A 142 -24.16 53.03 -8.02
N GLU A 143 -23.19 53.36 -7.16
CA GLU A 143 -23.11 54.67 -6.49
C GLU A 143 -22.81 55.80 -7.49
N GLN A 144 -21.91 55.59 -8.45
CA GLN A 144 -21.64 56.55 -9.51
C GLN A 144 -22.87 56.76 -10.41
N GLU A 145 -23.55 55.69 -10.83
CA GLU A 145 -24.78 55.78 -11.62
C GLU A 145 -25.91 56.51 -10.86
N GLN A 146 -26.12 56.23 -9.57
CA GLN A 146 -27.09 56.96 -8.76
C GLN A 146 -26.73 58.44 -8.60
N SER A 147 -25.45 58.78 -8.49
CA SER A 147 -25.00 60.18 -8.42
C SER A 147 -25.21 60.95 -9.74
N LEU A 148 -25.05 60.27 -10.88
CA LEU A 148 -25.32 60.82 -12.21
C LEU A 148 -26.83 61.03 -12.43
N VAL A 149 -27.68 60.08 -12.02
CA VAL A 149 -29.15 60.18 -12.13
C VAL A 149 -29.74 61.25 -11.21
N ASN A 150 -29.21 61.44 -9.99
CA ASN A 150 -29.65 62.49 -9.05
C ASN A 150 -29.25 63.92 -9.48
N SER A 151 -28.30 64.09 -10.39
CA SER A 151 -27.91 65.41 -10.92
C SER A 151 -28.87 65.95 -11.98
N SER A 152 -29.84 65.14 -12.41
CA SER A 152 -30.83 65.50 -13.43
C SER A 152 -32.25 65.15 -13.00
N GLN A 153 -32.82 65.87 -12.03
CA GLN A 153 -34.20 66.41 -12.08
C GLN A 153 -34.55 67.34 -10.90
N PRO A 154 -35.46 68.32 -11.09
CA PRO A 154 -35.67 69.44 -10.17
C PRO A 154 -36.52 69.08 -8.95
N SER A 155 -36.29 69.85 -7.90
CA SER A 155 -37.01 69.91 -6.62
C SER A 155 -38.53 69.72 -6.73
N GLY A 156 -39.02 68.62 -6.16
CA GLY A 156 -40.43 68.36 -5.88
C GLY A 156 -40.59 67.74 -4.49
N SER A 157 -41.41 68.38 -3.66
CA SER A 157 -41.53 68.22 -2.22
C SER A 157 -42.08 66.87 -1.73
N SER A 158 -41.38 66.33 -0.71
CA SER A 158 -41.82 65.55 0.45
C SER A 158 -43.31 65.22 0.61
N LEU A 159 -43.63 63.93 0.82
CA LEU A 159 -44.61 63.52 1.83
C LEU A 159 -44.23 62.16 2.46
N ARG A 160 -43.93 62.19 3.75
CA ARG A 160 -43.66 61.07 4.66
C ARG A 160 -44.98 60.50 5.23
N GLN A 161 -45.10 59.17 5.27
CA GLN A 161 -45.87 58.39 6.28
C GLN A 161 -45.32 56.95 6.21
N SER A 162 -44.47 56.45 7.12
CA SER A 162 -44.62 56.06 8.53
C SER A 162 -45.31 54.70 8.78
N LYS A 163 -44.55 53.79 9.43
CA LYS A 163 -44.98 52.68 10.32
C LYS A 163 -45.50 51.42 9.58
N LYS A 164 -45.36 50.17 10.05
CA LYS A 164 -44.95 49.59 11.35
C LYS A 164 -44.78 48.06 11.21
N SER A 165 -43.92 47.51 12.07
CA SER A 165 -44.06 46.24 12.83
C SER A 165 -44.20 44.88 12.13
N LYS A 166 -43.17 44.05 12.41
CA LYS A 166 -43.22 42.72 13.06
C LYS A 166 -44.49 41.89 12.86
N ASN A 167 -44.32 40.68 12.32
CA ASN A 167 -45.07 39.53 12.82
C ASN A 167 -44.18 38.29 12.98
N LYS A 168 -44.42 37.60 14.10
CA LYS A 168 -43.71 36.45 14.64
C LYS A 168 -44.77 35.38 14.91
N SER A 169 -44.71 34.25 14.22
CA SER A 169 -45.50 33.03 14.44
C SER A 169 -44.75 31.91 13.71
N LYS A 170 -44.01 30.98 14.34
CA LYS A 170 -44.31 29.98 15.36
C LYS A 170 -45.30 28.90 14.89
N ARG A 171 -44.79 27.65 14.89
CA ARG A 171 -45.42 26.31 14.75
C ARG A 171 -45.77 25.87 13.32
N SER A 172 -45.57 24.63 12.90
CA SER A 172 -45.05 23.41 13.56
C SER A 172 -44.85 22.30 12.51
N SER A 173 -44.02 21.33 12.90
CA SER A 173 -44.16 19.86 12.76
C SER A 173 -43.84 19.15 11.45
N GLU A 174 -43.06 18.07 11.67
CA GLU A 174 -43.03 16.76 10.95
C GLU A 174 -42.26 16.76 9.61
N ASP A 175 -41.38 15.81 9.28
CA ASP A 175 -41.13 14.45 9.78
C ASP A 175 -39.78 13.91 9.26
N GLY A 176 -39.27 12.88 9.96
CA GLY A 176 -38.42 11.81 9.42
C GLY A 176 -36.93 12.12 9.24
N ASP A 177 -36.00 11.19 9.38
CA ASP A 177 -35.94 9.85 9.94
C ASP A 177 -34.45 9.47 9.85
N ASP A 178 -34.02 8.50 10.66
CA ASP A 178 -32.79 7.69 10.57
C ASP A 178 -31.44 8.38 10.90
N LYS A 179 -30.79 8.09 12.05
CA LYS A 179 -30.04 6.85 12.41
C LYS A 179 -29.01 6.47 11.33
N GLU A 180 -27.74 6.16 11.61
CA GLU A 180 -27.06 5.82 12.85
C GLU A 180 -25.55 6.00 12.61
N SER A 181 -24.85 6.49 13.62
CA SER A 181 -23.40 6.55 13.70
C SER A 181 -22.76 5.16 13.70
N CYS A 182 -21.55 5.14 13.16
CA CYS A 182 -20.41 4.29 13.52
C CYS A 182 -20.57 3.47 14.79
N ASN A 183 -20.21 2.19 14.70
CA ASN A 183 -19.35 1.62 15.73
C ASN A 183 -18.29 0.71 15.12
N LEU A 184 -17.08 0.93 15.64
CA LEU A 184 -15.86 0.19 15.38
C LEU A 184 -16.01 -1.28 15.76
N LEU A 185 -15.46 -2.15 14.91
CA LEU A 185 -14.55 -3.23 15.27
C LEU A 185 -13.71 -3.57 14.03
#